data_AF-A0A1I6DUE8-F1
#
_entry.id   AF-A0A1I6DUE8-F1
#
_cell.length_a   1.000
_cell.length_b   1.000
_cell.length_c   1.000
_cell.angle_alpha   90.00
_cell.angle_beta   90.00
_cell.angle_gamma   90.00
#
_symmetry.space_group_name_H-M   'P 1'
#
loop_
_entity.id
_entity.type
_entity.pdbx_description
1 polymer ?
#
loop_
_entity_poly.entity_id
_entity_poly.type
_entity_poly.pdbx_seq_one_letter_code
_entity_poly.pdbx_strand_id
1 'polypeptide(L)'
;MALEVTAAELDALAKRIIDVDGETQGTLRQVQNAVDTVSSSWKGDASTAFANLMTRFHEDARKLSEALNTIAESIASSADVYARQEEDNKSSISGITGRLSG
;
A
#
# COMPACT_ATOMS: atom_id res chain seq x y z
N MET A 1 -10.78 13.69 -19.54
CA MET A 1 -10.76 13.72 -18.06
C MET A 1 -10.38 12.32 -17.58
N ALA A 2 -9.15 11.90 -17.84
CA ALA A 2 -8.67 10.51 -17.60
C ALA A 2 -7.20 10.51 -17.12
N LEU A 3 -6.77 11.61 -16.50
CA LEU A 3 -5.43 11.77 -15.88
C LEU A 3 -5.53 12.05 -14.37
N GLU A 4 -6.74 12.08 -13.80
CA GLU A 4 -7.02 12.56 -12.43
C GLU A 4 -6.86 11.48 -11.37
N VAL A 5 -5.84 10.64 -11.51
CA VAL A 5 -5.15 10.21 -10.30
C VAL A 5 -3.79 10.87 -10.39
N THR A 6 -3.77 12.14 -10.00
CA THR A 6 -2.57 12.97 -10.03
C THR A 6 -1.51 12.36 -9.11
N ALA A 7 -0.23 12.57 -9.40
CA ALA A 7 0.86 12.10 -8.54
C ALA A 7 0.68 12.53 -7.06
N ALA A 8 -0.01 13.64 -6.82
CA ALA A 8 -0.39 14.11 -5.48
C ALA A 8 -1.48 13.26 -4.82
N GLU A 9 -2.50 12.81 -5.55
CA GLU A 9 -3.54 11.89 -5.03
C GLU A 9 -2.97 10.51 -4.75
N LEU A 10 -2.02 10.07 -5.58
CA LEU A 10 -1.27 8.83 -5.40
C LEU A 10 -0.40 8.85 -4.13
N ASP A 11 0.33 9.95 -3.91
CA ASP A 11 1.12 10.16 -2.69
C ASP A 11 0.23 10.29 -1.45
N ALA A 12 -0.91 10.97 -1.55
CA ALA A 12 -1.89 11.04 -0.48
C ALA A 12 -2.50 9.67 -0.14
N LEU A 13 -2.77 8.85 -1.16
CA LEU A 13 -3.26 7.47 -0.98
C LEU A 13 -2.20 6.60 -0.31
N ALA A 14 -0.93 6.68 -0.74
CA ALA A 14 0.19 5.96 -0.16
C ALA A 14 0.41 6.33 1.32
N LYS A 15 0.32 7.62 1.66
CA LYS A 15 0.37 8.08 3.07
C LYS A 15 -0.77 7.51 3.89
N ARG A 16 -2.00 7.55 3.36
CA ARG A 16 -3.18 7.00 4.04
C ARG A 16 -3.09 5.50 4.25
N ILE A 17 -2.47 4.78 3.31
CA ILE A 17 -2.15 3.36 3.41
C ILE A 17 -1.20 3.09 4.59
N ILE A 18 -0.13 3.87 4.71
CA ILE A 18 0.85 3.75 5.80
C ILE A 18 0.20 4.07 7.16
N ASP A 19 -0.66 5.09 7.20
CA ASP A 19 -1.38 5.47 8.42
C ASP A 19 -2.32 4.35 8.86
N VAL A 20 -3.09 3.75 7.93
CA VAL A 20 -4.00 2.63 8.23
C VAL A 20 -3.23 1.38 8.66
N ASP A 21 -2.07 1.10 8.08
CA ASP A 21 -1.20 0.01 8.55
C ASP A 21 -0.72 0.27 9.99
N GLY A 22 -0.27 1.50 10.27
CA GLY A 22 0.14 1.92 11.61
C GLY A 22 -0.97 1.81 12.66
N GLU A 23 -2.19 2.24 12.32
CA GLU A 23 -3.37 2.07 13.17
C GLU A 23 -3.70 0.60 13.40
N THR A 24 -3.69 -0.22 12.35
CA THR A 24 -3.96 -1.67 12.42
C THR A 24 -2.95 -2.37 13.34
N GLN A 25 -1.66 -2.06 13.21
CA GLN A 25 -0.59 -2.54 14.09
C GLN A 25 -0.78 -2.06 15.53
N GLY A 26 -1.27 -0.83 15.73
CA GLY A 26 -1.61 -0.27 17.03
C GLY A 26 -2.74 -1.04 17.71
N THR A 27 -3.84 -1.26 17.01
CA THR A 27 -4.97 -2.07 17.47
C THR A 27 -4.54 -3.51 17.78
N LEU A 28 -3.68 -4.09 16.95
CA LEU A 28 -3.10 -5.41 17.19
C LEU A 28 -2.40 -5.52 18.54
N ARG A 29 -1.51 -4.57 18.83
CA ARG A 29 -0.80 -4.51 20.11
C ARG A 29 -1.76 -4.35 21.28
N GLN A 30 -2.84 -3.58 21.11
CA GLN A 30 -3.86 -3.45 22.15
C GLN A 30 -4.61 -4.75 22.40
N VAL A 31 -5.00 -5.47 21.33
CA VAL A 31 -5.64 -6.78 21.45
C VAL A 31 -4.68 -7.77 22.14
N GLN A 32 -3.41 -7.83 21.73
CA GLN A 32 -2.40 -8.68 22.35
C GLN A 32 -2.26 -8.39 23.85
N ASN A 33 -2.14 -7.12 24.25
CA ASN A 33 -2.01 -6.73 25.66
C ASN A 33 -3.27 -7.07 26.49
N ALA A 34 -4.46 -6.82 25.93
CA ALA A 34 -5.71 -7.18 26.57
C ALA A 34 -5.79 -8.70 26.79
N VAL A 35 -5.29 -9.46 25.82
CA VAL A 35 -5.30 -10.92 25.88
C VAL A 35 -4.27 -11.43 26.86
N ASP A 36 -3.05 -10.92 26.88
CA ASP A 36 -2.04 -11.32 27.85
C ASP A 36 -2.57 -11.11 29.28
N THR A 37 -3.32 -10.01 29.50
CA THR A 37 -4.01 -9.73 30.76
C THR A 37 -5.07 -10.78 31.10
N VAL A 38 -5.91 -11.19 30.15
CA VAL A 38 -7.03 -12.12 30.38
C VAL A 38 -6.59 -13.59 30.32
N SER A 39 -5.51 -13.91 29.59
CA SER A 39 -4.94 -15.25 29.43
C SER A 39 -4.45 -15.84 30.75
N SER A 40 -4.05 -14.97 31.69
CA SER A 40 -3.76 -15.35 33.07
C SER A 40 -4.95 -16.03 33.76
N SER A 41 -6.18 -15.75 33.31
CA SER A 41 -7.43 -16.31 33.82
C SER A 41 -8.01 -17.45 32.98
N TRP A 42 -7.60 -17.60 31.70
CA TRP A 42 -8.16 -18.57 30.74
C TRP A 42 -7.17 -19.71 30.47
N LYS A 43 -7.20 -20.77 31.30
CA LYS A 43 -6.36 -21.97 31.13
C LYS A 43 -6.99 -23.00 30.17
N GLY A 44 -6.15 -23.62 29.32
CA GLY A 44 -6.47 -24.87 28.60
C GLY A 44 -6.94 -24.65 27.16
N ASP A 45 -8.25 -24.56 26.94
CA ASP A 45 -8.82 -24.65 25.58
C ASP A 45 -9.04 -23.28 24.91
N ALA A 46 -9.34 -22.24 25.70
CA ALA A 46 -9.55 -20.89 25.19
C ALA A 46 -8.24 -20.25 24.65
N SER A 47 -7.09 -20.67 25.16
CA SER A 47 -5.76 -20.24 24.69
C SER A 47 -5.51 -20.64 23.23
N THR A 48 -5.91 -21.85 22.84
CA THR A 48 -5.69 -22.36 21.47
C THR A 48 -6.60 -21.67 20.45
N ALA A 49 -7.88 -21.50 20.77
CA ALA A 49 -8.81 -20.75 19.92
C ALA A 49 -8.34 -19.31 19.72
N PHE A 50 -7.77 -18.71 20.77
CA PHE A 50 -7.23 -17.37 20.72
C PHE A 50 -5.94 -17.29 19.87
N ALA A 51 -5.00 -18.21 20.04
CA ALA A 51 -3.78 -18.26 19.23
C ALA A 51 -4.08 -18.42 17.73
N ASN A 52 -5.09 -19.22 17.39
CA ASN A 52 -5.57 -19.36 16.02
C ASN A 52 -6.19 -18.06 15.48
N LEU A 53 -6.93 -17.31 16.31
CA LEU A 53 -7.48 -16.02 15.93
C LEU A 53 -6.37 -14.99 15.66
N MET A 54 -5.33 -14.91 16.51
CA MET A 54 -4.20 -14.01 16.26
C MET A 54 -3.36 -14.38 15.07
N THR A 55 -3.16 -15.68 14.83
CA THR A 55 -2.47 -16.14 13.62
C THR A 55 -3.20 -15.67 12.37
N ARG A 56 -4.52 -15.87 12.31
CA ARG A 56 -5.36 -15.39 11.19
C ARG A 56 -5.32 -13.88 11.07
N PHE A 57 -5.45 -13.16 12.18
CA PHE A 57 -5.41 -11.70 12.18
C PHE A 57 -4.08 -11.18 11.62
N HIS A 58 -2.94 -11.71 12.07
CA HIS A 58 -1.62 -11.33 11.56
C HIS A 58 -1.49 -11.62 10.07
N GLU A 59 -2.03 -12.75 9.62
CA GLU A 59 -2.01 -13.12 8.21
C GLU A 59 -2.84 -12.16 7.34
N ASP A 60 -4.02 -11.77 7.81
CA ASP A 60 -4.89 -10.80 7.14
C ASP A 60 -4.27 -9.40 7.11
N ALA A 61 -3.64 -8.96 8.20
CA ALA A 61 -2.89 -7.70 8.25
C ALA A 61 -1.70 -7.71 7.26
N ARG A 62 -0.98 -8.83 7.16
CA ARG A 62 0.13 -8.99 6.21
C ARG A 62 -0.37 -8.92 4.76
N LYS A 63 -1.47 -9.61 4.44
CA LYS A 63 -2.11 -9.57 3.11
C LYS A 63 -2.54 -8.16 2.75
N LEU A 64 -3.11 -7.42 3.70
CA LEU A 64 -3.48 -6.02 3.50
C LEU A 64 -2.23 -5.19 3.16
N SER A 65 -1.19 -5.25 3.98
CA SER A 65 0.07 -4.54 3.73
C SER A 65 0.68 -4.86 2.35
N GLU A 66 0.71 -6.14 1.96
CA GLU A 66 1.20 -6.56 0.64
C GLU A 66 0.35 -6.02 -0.51
N ALA A 67 -0.98 -6.06 -0.39
CA ALA A 67 -1.87 -5.51 -1.40
C ALA A 67 -1.66 -4.00 -1.56
N LEU A 68 -1.47 -3.28 -0.46
CA LEU A 68 -1.23 -1.86 -0.46
C LEU A 68 0.15 -1.49 -1.07
N ASN A 69 1.20 -2.25 -0.78
CA ASN A 69 2.50 -2.09 -1.44
C ASN A 69 2.42 -2.37 -2.95
N THR A 70 1.69 -3.41 -3.34
CA THR A 70 1.48 -3.75 -4.77
C THR A 70 0.78 -2.60 -5.50
N ILE A 71 -0.21 -1.97 -4.85
CA ILE A 71 -0.90 -0.79 -5.38
C ILE A 71 0.08 0.37 -5.52
N ALA A 72 0.90 0.64 -4.49
CA ALA A 72 1.92 1.70 -4.53
C ALA A 72 2.96 1.48 -5.65
N GLU A 73 3.42 0.24 -5.85
CA GLU A 73 4.32 -0.12 -6.95
C GLU A 73 3.66 0.04 -8.33
N SER A 74 2.41 -0.39 -8.47
CA SER A 74 1.65 -0.26 -9.73
C SER A 74 1.44 1.21 -10.11
N ILE A 75 1.20 2.04 -9.10
CA ILE A 75 1.07 3.49 -9.20
C ILE A 75 2.39 4.12 -9.65
N ALA A 76 3.50 3.78 -8.98
CA ALA A 76 4.83 4.30 -9.32
C ALA A 76 5.27 3.88 -10.73
N SER A 77 5.01 2.62 -11.09
CA SER A 77 5.25 2.11 -12.44
C SER A 77 4.41 2.85 -13.48
N SER A 78 3.14 3.15 -13.20
CA SER A 78 2.28 3.91 -14.12
C SER A 78 2.80 5.33 -14.31
N ALA A 79 3.24 5.99 -13.23
CA ALA A 79 3.84 7.32 -13.30
C ALA A 79 5.13 7.34 -14.14
N ASP A 80 6.01 6.34 -13.99
CA ASP A 80 7.24 6.21 -14.78
C ASP A 80 6.95 5.96 -16.27
N VAL A 81 5.96 5.11 -16.58
CA VAL A 81 5.51 4.88 -17.96
C VAL A 81 4.96 6.16 -18.60
N TYR A 82 4.15 6.92 -17.86
CA TYR A 82 3.64 8.20 -18.35
C TYR A 82 4.77 9.22 -18.61
N ALA A 83 5.74 9.33 -17.70
CA ALA A 83 6.89 10.23 -17.85
C ALA A 83 7.73 9.88 -19.08
N ARG A 84 8.02 8.60 -19.29
CA ARG A 84 8.75 8.11 -20.47
C ARG A 84 7.99 8.38 -21.78
N GLN A 85 6.68 8.13 -21.79
CA GLN A 85 5.85 8.39 -22.96
C GLN A 85 5.84 9.88 -23.34
N GLU A 86 5.89 10.77 -22.36
CA GLU A 86 5.94 12.22 -22.60
C GLU A 86 7.31 12.67 -23.14
N GLU A 87 8.41 12.06 -22.67
CA GLU A 87 9.76 12.32 -23.17
C GLU A 87 9.97 11.78 -24.60
N ASP A 88 9.47 10.58 -24.90
CA ASP A 88 9.48 10.00 -26.25
C ASP A 88 8.66 10.83 -27.26
N ASN A 89 7.52 11.37 -26.82
CA ASN A 89 6.71 12.26 -27.66
C ASN A 89 7.42 13.60 -27.92
N LYS A 90 8.07 14.19 -26.91
CA LYS A 90 8.86 15.43 -27.05
C LYS A 90 10.07 15.25 -27.97
N SER A 91 10.78 14.14 -27.86
CA SER A 91 11.95 13.85 -28.71
C SER A 91 11.54 13.63 -30.17
N SER A 92 10.44 12.91 -30.39
CA SER A 92 9.86 12.69 -31.73
C SER A 92 9.41 13.99 -32.40
N ILE A 93 8.73 14.87 -31.66
CA ILE A 93 8.34 16.20 -32.14
C ILE A 93 9.56 17.05 -32.48
N SER A 94 10.58 17.08 -31.60
CA SER A 94 11.80 17.86 -31.86
C SER A 94 12.54 17.37 -33.10
N GLY A 95 12.58 16.06 -33.34
CA GLY A 95 13.16 15.46 -34.53
C GLY A 95 12.38 15.79 -35.81
N ILE A 96 11.05 15.87 -35.75
CA ILE A 96 10.21 16.28 -36.89
C ILE A 96 10.39 17.77 -37.17
N THR A 97 10.33 18.63 -36.15
CA THR A 97 10.52 20.07 -36.31
C THR A 97 11.90 20.40 -36.88
N GLY A 98 12.96 19.72 -36.43
CA GLY A 98 14.31 19.90 -36.97
C GLY A 98 14.47 19.46 -38.44
N ARG A 99 13.61 18.55 -38.93
CA ARG A 99 13.58 18.12 -40.34
C ARG A 99 12.70 18.98 -41.24
N LEU A 100 11.73 19.71 -40.66
CA LEU A 100 10.85 20.62 -41.38
C LEU A 100 11.40 22.06 -41.44
N SER A 101 12.34 22.38 -40.56
CA SER A 101 13.00 23.70 -40.50
C SER A 101 14.42 23.71 -41.08
N GLY A 102 14.92 22.56 -41.53
CA GLY A 102 16.19 22.40 -42.25
C GLY A 102 15.99 22.23 -43.76
#